data_AF-A0A3D0XNW1-F1
#
_entry.id   AF-A0A3D0XNW1-F1
#
_cell.length_a   1.000
_cell.length_b   1.000
_cell.length_c   1.000
_cell.angle_alpha   90.00
_cell.angle_beta   90.00
_cell.angle_gamma   90.00
#
_symmetry.space_group_name_H-M   'P 1'
#
loop_
_entity.id
_entity.type
_entity.pdbx_description
1 polymer ?
#
loop_
_entity_poly.entity_id
_entity_poly.type
_entity_poly.pdbx_seq_one_letter_code
_entity_poly.pdbx_strand_id
1 'polypeptide(L)'
;VLDAKKFAWICPGKNALIGYHEWKRRILAAVDIFGRGNVSTGTVGGIETAKPDGFSTEEETLKHVLEEAEDFVSHGVSVVHCVWVPLPGSAFVDQHNPSLEYYVRLASGLQNLRRKYHLNIDMDNYRKCGNHPDTDLDRVH
;
A
#
# COMPACT_ATOMS: atom_id res chain seq x y z
N VAL A 1 4.72 2.82 0.64
CA VAL A 1 5.78 2.10 1.37
C VAL A 1 5.24 1.77 2.74
N LEU A 2 4.90 0.51 3.00
CA LEU A 2 4.28 0.06 4.26
C LEU A 2 5.31 -0.63 5.16
N ASP A 3 6.37 0.10 5.51
CA ASP A 3 7.40 -0.28 6.46
C ASP A 3 8.18 0.98 6.83
N ALA A 4 8.33 1.28 8.13
CA ALA A 4 8.90 2.55 8.58
C ALA A 4 10.37 2.75 8.15
N LYS A 5 11.18 1.68 8.17
CA LYS A 5 12.60 1.74 7.79
C LYS A 5 12.75 1.96 6.29
N LYS A 6 11.98 1.21 5.50
CA LYS A 6 11.97 1.33 4.03
C LYS A 6 11.38 2.65 3.60
N PHE A 7 10.35 3.16 4.29
CA PHE A 7 9.82 4.50 4.03
C PHE A 7 10.88 5.57 4.24
N ALA A 8 11.68 5.49 5.30
CA ALA A 8 12.77 6.43 5.55
C ALA A 8 13.84 6.41 4.45
N TRP A 9 14.15 5.23 3.92
CA TRP A 9 15.12 5.05 2.85
C TRP A 9 14.59 5.46 1.46
N ILE A 10 13.40 4.98 1.08
CA ILE A 10 12.78 5.20 -0.24
C ILE A 10 12.24 6.63 -0.37
N CYS A 11 11.72 7.20 0.71
CA CYS A 11 11.08 8.51 0.74
C CYS A 11 11.76 9.45 1.76
N PRO A 12 13.08 9.72 1.66
CA PRO A 12 13.83 10.41 2.70
C PRO A 12 13.30 11.83 2.95
N GLY A 13 12.88 12.55 1.90
CA GLY A 13 12.26 13.87 2.05
C GLY A 13 10.93 13.83 2.79
N LYS A 14 10.05 12.85 2.50
CA LYS A 14 8.77 12.71 3.22
C LYS A 14 9.01 12.30 4.68
N ASN A 15 10.02 11.47 4.91
CA ASN A 15 10.41 11.04 6.24
C ASN A 15 10.98 12.19 7.08
N ALA A 16 11.79 13.07 6.48
CA ALA A 16 12.35 14.23 7.16
C ALA A 16 11.30 15.28 7.54
N LEU A 17 10.25 15.44 6.72
CA LEU A 17 9.20 16.44 6.96
C LEU A 17 8.14 15.99 7.96
N ILE A 18 7.56 14.80 7.76
CA ILE A 18 6.45 14.28 8.57
C ILE A 18 6.87 12.99 9.28
N GLY A 19 7.49 12.05 8.56
CA GLY A 19 7.85 10.75 9.10
C GLY A 19 6.72 9.74 9.04
N TYR A 20 7.09 8.45 9.00
CA TYR A 20 6.14 7.35 8.83
C TYR A 20 5.08 7.29 9.94
N HIS A 21 5.50 7.35 11.21
CA HIS A 21 4.59 7.18 12.35
C HIS A 21 3.60 8.33 12.49
N GLU A 22 4.04 9.56 12.24
CA GLU A 22 3.18 10.74 12.22
C GLU A 22 2.15 10.67 11.11
N TRP A 23 2.59 10.31 9.90
CA TRP A 23 1.74 10.11 8.75
C TRP A 23 0.67 9.04 9.02
N LYS A 24 1.09 7.87 9.53
CA LYS A 24 0.19 6.78 9.92
C LYS A 24 -0.82 7.26 10.96
N ARG A 25 -0.38 7.90 12.04
CA ARG A 25 -1.26 8.42 13.09
C ARG A 25 -2.33 9.37 12.55
N ARG A 26 -1.96 10.28 11.65
CA ARG A 26 -2.91 11.23 11.04
C ARG A 26 -3.96 10.55 10.17
N ILE A 27 -3.56 9.53 9.40
CA ILE A 27 -4.48 8.73 8.60
C ILE A 27 -5.47 7.99 9.50
N LEU A 28 -5.00 7.36 10.57
CA LEU A 28 -5.89 6.67 11.51
C LEU A 28 -6.86 7.65 12.20
N ALA A 29 -6.37 8.82 12.63
CA ALA A 29 -7.20 9.86 13.25
C ALA A 29 -8.26 10.44 12.29
N ALA A 30 -8.03 10.39 10.97
CA ALA A 30 -9.02 10.84 9.98
C ALA A 30 -10.30 9.98 10.00
N VAL A 31 -10.22 8.74 10.50
CA VAL A 31 -11.40 7.85 10.62
C VAL A 31 -12.43 8.43 11.60
N ASP A 32 -12.00 9.12 12.66
CA ASP A 32 -12.90 9.76 13.62
C ASP A 32 -13.71 10.92 12.99
N ILE A 33 -13.23 11.47 11.88
CA ILE A 33 -13.85 12.59 11.17
C ILE A 33 -14.73 12.09 10.03
N PHE A 34 -14.18 11.22 9.17
CA PHE A 34 -14.84 10.79 7.93
C PHE A 34 -15.64 9.50 8.09
N GLY A 35 -15.40 8.75 9.16
CA GLY A 35 -16.02 7.46 9.43
C GLY A 35 -15.25 6.27 8.86
N ARG A 36 -15.48 5.10 9.45
CA ARG A 36 -14.90 3.82 9.05
C ARG A 36 -15.27 3.49 7.59
N GLY A 37 -14.27 3.14 6.79
CA GLY A 37 -14.45 2.81 5.36
C GLY A 37 -14.50 4.03 4.43
N ASN A 38 -14.42 5.25 4.96
CA ASN A 38 -14.39 6.49 4.17
C ASN A 38 -13.00 7.14 4.13
N VAL A 39 -11.98 6.44 4.62
CA VAL A 39 -10.58 6.85 4.56
C VAL A 39 -9.79 5.78 3.82
N SER A 40 -9.00 6.18 2.83
CA SER A 40 -8.08 5.28 2.14
C SER A 40 -6.64 5.79 2.21
N THR A 41 -5.69 4.87 2.06
CA THR A 41 -4.28 5.18 1.82
C THR A 41 -3.73 4.35 0.67
N GLY A 42 -2.94 4.99 -0.17
CA GLY A 42 -2.23 4.33 -1.26
C GLY A 42 -0.84 3.85 -0.85
N THR A 43 -0.44 2.68 -1.32
CA THR A 43 0.96 2.25 -1.34
C THR A 43 1.45 2.00 -2.76
N VAL A 44 2.75 2.17 -2.98
CA VAL A 44 3.40 1.77 -4.23
C VAL A 44 3.79 0.31 -4.05
N GLY A 45 2.97 -0.61 -4.53
CA GLY A 45 3.16 -2.05 -4.33
C GLY A 45 4.46 -2.51 -4.97
N GLY A 46 5.27 -3.23 -4.21
CA GLY A 46 6.51 -3.84 -4.70
C GLY A 46 7.76 -2.98 -4.57
N ILE A 47 7.66 -1.68 -4.27
CA ILE A 47 8.85 -0.84 -4.05
C ILE A 47 9.68 -1.31 -2.86
N GLU A 48 9.07 -2.02 -1.91
CA GLU A 48 9.73 -2.59 -0.74
C GLU A 48 10.73 -3.71 -1.08
N THR A 49 10.77 -4.20 -2.33
CA THR A 49 11.80 -5.13 -2.82
C THR A 49 13.05 -4.44 -3.37
N ALA A 50 13.02 -3.11 -3.54
CA ALA A 50 14.11 -2.35 -4.14
C ALA A 50 15.43 -2.58 -3.40
N LYS A 51 16.54 -2.62 -4.13
CA LYS A 51 17.87 -2.82 -3.54
C LYS A 51 18.61 -1.49 -3.30
N PRO A 52 19.52 -1.42 -2.31
CA PRO A 52 20.00 -2.52 -1.46
C PRO A 52 19.15 -2.85 -0.22
N ASP A 53 18.34 -1.91 0.28
CA ASP A 53 17.78 -2.00 1.66
C ASP A 53 16.34 -2.55 1.73
N GLY A 54 15.78 -2.96 0.60
CA GLY A 54 14.50 -3.66 0.54
C GLY A 54 14.57 -5.07 1.11
N PHE A 55 13.41 -5.70 1.24
CA PHE A 55 13.31 -7.08 1.70
C PHE A 55 14.05 -8.04 0.76
N SER A 56 14.42 -9.20 1.29
CA SER A 56 15.24 -10.17 0.56
C SER A 56 14.42 -10.93 -0.47
N THR A 57 13.17 -11.26 -0.15
CA THR A 57 12.27 -12.03 -1.03
C THR A 57 10.89 -11.38 -1.19
N GLU A 58 10.19 -11.77 -2.25
CA GLU A 58 8.81 -11.34 -2.50
C GLU A 58 7.86 -11.87 -1.43
N GLU A 59 8.08 -13.08 -0.90
CA GLU A 59 7.28 -13.63 0.20
C GLU A 59 7.42 -12.82 1.49
N GLU A 60 8.65 -12.48 1.86
CA GLU A 60 8.94 -11.63 3.02
C GLU A 60 8.27 -10.27 2.84
N THR A 61 8.42 -9.67 1.65
CA THR A 61 7.80 -8.40 1.30
C THR A 61 6.29 -8.45 1.45
N LEU A 62 5.65 -9.45 0.84
CA LEU A 62 4.20 -9.59 0.85
C LEU A 62 3.68 -9.75 2.28
N LYS A 63 4.35 -10.56 3.10
CA LYS A 63 3.99 -10.75 4.51
C LYS A 63 4.00 -9.41 5.26
N HIS A 64 5.11 -8.68 5.20
CA HIS A 64 5.23 -7.40 5.91
C HIS A 64 4.23 -6.34 5.42
N VAL A 65 4.07 -6.23 4.10
CA VAL A 65 3.13 -5.27 3.50
C VAL A 65 1.69 -5.59 3.92
N LEU A 66 1.28 -6.87 3.94
CA LEU A 66 -0.07 -7.26 4.34
C LEU A 66 -0.29 -7.16 5.86
N GLU A 67 0.71 -7.44 6.69
CA GLU A 67 0.64 -7.23 8.15
C GLU A 67 0.46 -5.74 8.47
N GLU A 68 1.25 -4.87 7.83
CA GLU A 68 1.12 -3.43 8.03
C GLU A 68 -0.19 -2.89 7.46
N ALA A 69 -0.62 -3.39 6.31
CA ALA A 69 -1.93 -3.08 5.75
C ALA A 69 -3.06 -3.51 6.70
N GLU A 70 -2.97 -4.69 7.31
CA GLU A 70 -3.95 -5.21 8.27
C GLU A 70 -4.14 -4.26 9.46
N ASP A 71 -3.07 -3.62 9.93
CA ASP A 71 -3.19 -2.60 10.96
C ASP A 71 -4.07 -1.42 10.50
N PHE A 72 -3.89 -0.90 9.28
CA PHE A 72 -4.74 0.18 8.73
C PHE A 72 -6.21 -0.24 8.58
N VAL A 73 -6.49 -1.36 7.93
CA VAL A 73 -7.86 -1.87 7.71
C VAL A 73 -8.56 -2.21 9.03
N SER A 74 -7.84 -2.72 10.02
CA SER A 74 -8.43 -2.99 11.33
C SER A 74 -8.95 -1.71 12.01
N HIS A 75 -8.27 -0.58 11.78
CA HIS A 75 -8.67 0.76 12.23
C HIS A 75 -9.67 1.45 11.29
N GLY A 76 -10.08 0.83 10.19
CA GLY A 76 -11.11 1.37 9.30
C GLY A 76 -10.59 2.15 8.10
N VAL A 77 -9.29 2.08 7.83
CA VAL A 77 -8.65 2.70 6.67
C VAL A 77 -8.42 1.65 5.59
N SER A 78 -9.00 1.84 4.42
CA SER A 78 -8.74 0.95 3.28
C SER A 78 -7.35 1.20 2.71
N VAL A 79 -6.63 0.12 2.38
CA VAL A 79 -5.33 0.20 1.70
C VAL A 79 -5.52 -0.19 0.25
N VAL A 80 -5.02 0.64 -0.66
CA VAL A 80 -4.97 0.38 -2.11
C VAL A 80 -3.52 0.41 -2.58
N HIS A 81 -3.22 -0.27 -3.68
CA HIS A 81 -1.88 -0.25 -4.23
C HIS A 81 -1.84 0.28 -5.66
N CYS A 82 -0.74 0.90 -6.06
CA CYS A 82 -0.37 1.02 -7.46
C CYS A 82 0.84 0.13 -7.78
N VAL A 83 1.01 -0.26 -9.04
CA VAL A 83 2.17 -1.06 -9.47
C VAL A 83 3.41 -0.18 -9.48
N TRP A 84 4.48 -0.62 -8.82
CA TRP A 84 5.77 0.05 -8.94
C TRP A 84 6.35 -0.16 -10.33
N VAL A 85 6.70 0.94 -10.99
CA VAL A 85 7.42 0.96 -12.27
C VAL A 85 8.72 1.74 -12.08
N PRO A 86 9.90 1.11 -12.22
CA PRO A 86 11.17 1.82 -12.37
C PRO A 86 11.11 2.77 -13.57
N LEU A 87 11.40 4.06 -13.34
CA LEU A 87 11.29 5.10 -14.38
C LEU A 87 12.67 5.73 -14.69
N PRO A 88 12.93 6.08 -15.96
CA PRO A 88 14.10 6.86 -16.34
C PRO A 88 14.24 8.14 -15.50
N GLY A 89 15.44 8.40 -14.99
CA GLY A 89 15.74 9.57 -14.15
C GLY A 89 15.30 9.45 -12.69
N SER A 90 14.69 8.32 -12.28
CA SER A 90 14.42 8.04 -10.87
C SER A 90 15.63 7.43 -10.16
N ALA A 91 15.67 7.53 -8.83
CA ALA A 91 16.73 6.93 -8.01
C ALA A 91 16.80 5.38 -8.12
N PHE A 92 15.73 4.75 -8.60
CA PHE A 92 15.61 3.30 -8.75
C PHE A 92 15.53 2.85 -10.22
N VAL A 93 16.09 3.64 -11.15
CA VAL A 93 16.00 3.40 -12.59
C VAL A 93 16.51 2.01 -13.02
N ASP A 94 17.55 1.49 -12.36
CA ASP A 94 18.18 0.20 -12.70
C ASP A 94 17.61 -0.99 -11.92
N GLN A 95 16.50 -0.79 -11.22
CA GLN A 95 15.83 -1.85 -10.48
C GLN A 95 14.77 -2.57 -11.34
N HIS A 96 14.30 -3.71 -10.85
CA HIS A 96 13.20 -4.46 -11.47
C HIS A 96 12.01 -4.52 -10.53
N ASN A 97 10.81 -4.38 -11.09
CA ASN A 97 9.59 -4.62 -10.36
C ASN A 97 9.47 -6.12 -9.99
N PRO A 98 8.74 -6.46 -8.91
CA PRO A 98 8.40 -7.83 -8.57
C PRO A 98 7.66 -8.58 -9.69
N SER A 99 7.58 -9.90 -9.51
CA SER A 99 6.85 -10.81 -10.39
C SER A 99 5.35 -10.47 -10.48
N LEU A 100 4.70 -10.89 -11.56
CA LEU A 100 3.24 -10.78 -11.69
C LEU A 100 2.51 -11.52 -10.56
N GLU A 101 3.05 -12.67 -10.14
CA GLU A 101 2.49 -13.47 -9.05
C GLU A 101 2.47 -12.69 -7.73
N TYR A 102 3.53 -11.92 -7.43
CA TYR A 102 3.54 -11.02 -6.27
C TYR A 102 2.37 -10.03 -6.31
N TYR A 103 2.15 -9.38 -7.45
CA TYR A 103 1.07 -8.39 -7.60
C TYR A 103 -0.32 -9.02 -7.49
N VAL A 104 -0.54 -10.20 -8.06
CA VAL A 104 -1.81 -10.95 -7.93
C VAL A 104 -2.07 -11.30 -6.45
N ARG A 105 -1.03 -11.77 -5.74
CA ARG A 105 -1.13 -12.11 -4.31
C ARG A 105 -1.35 -10.88 -3.44
N LEU A 106 -0.72 -9.75 -3.75
CA LEU A 106 -0.92 -8.49 -3.05
C LEU A 106 -2.35 -7.97 -3.23
N ALA A 107 -2.85 -7.90 -4.47
CA ALA A 107 -4.22 -7.49 -4.75
C ALA A 107 -5.25 -8.39 -4.05
N SER A 108 -5.06 -9.71 -4.11
CA SER A 108 -5.93 -10.68 -3.42
C SER A 108 -5.88 -10.52 -1.89
N GLY A 109 -4.68 -10.30 -1.34
CA GLY A 109 -4.48 -10.09 0.10
C GLY A 109 -5.19 -8.83 0.61
N LEU A 110 -5.02 -7.70 -0.10
CA LEU A 110 -5.72 -6.45 0.24
C LEU A 110 -7.24 -6.59 0.14
N GLN A 111 -7.74 -7.31 -0.88
CA GLN A 111 -9.17 -7.58 -1.00
C GLN A 111 -9.70 -8.43 0.15
N ASN A 112 -8.99 -9.50 0.51
CA ASN A 112 -9.37 -10.36 1.62
C ASN A 112 -9.42 -9.59 2.94
N LEU A 113 -8.47 -8.68 3.16
CA LEU A 113 -8.44 -7.79 4.32
C LEU A 113 -9.66 -6.85 4.34
N ARG A 114 -9.99 -6.18 3.23
CA ARG A 114 -11.19 -5.33 3.16
C ARG A 114 -12.46 -6.10 3.47
N ARG A 115 -12.61 -7.32 2.94
CA ARG A 115 -13.75 -8.20 3.23
C ARG A 115 -13.81 -8.61 4.70
N LYS A 116 -12.67 -9.03 5.27
CA LYS A 116 -12.54 -9.42 6.69
C LYS A 116 -13.00 -8.31 7.63
N TYR A 117 -12.71 -7.06 7.29
CA TYR A 117 -12.99 -5.88 8.12
C TYR A 117 -14.21 -5.07 7.68
N HIS A 118 -14.98 -5.59 6.72
CA HIS A 118 -16.19 -4.98 6.16
C HIS A 118 -16.00 -3.53 5.69
N LEU A 119 -14.89 -3.23 5.01
CA LEU A 119 -14.62 -1.90 4.47
C LEU A 119 -15.06 -1.77 3.03
N ASN A 120 -15.70 -0.64 2.72
CA ASN A 120 -16.01 -0.23 1.35
C ASN A 120 -14.77 0.44 0.71
N ILE A 121 -14.67 0.39 -0.62
CA ILE A 121 -13.67 1.11 -1.40
C ILE A 121 -14.29 2.11 -2.40
N ASP A 122 -15.59 2.41 -2.30
CA ASP A 122 -16.31 3.20 -3.30
C ASP A 122 -15.61 4.51 -3.67
N MET A 123 -15.02 5.22 -2.71
CA MET A 123 -14.35 6.51 -2.96
C MET A 123 -13.05 6.41 -3.77
N ASP A 124 -12.43 5.23 -3.82
CA ASP A 124 -11.16 4.98 -4.52
C ASP A 124 -11.25 3.71 -5.39
N ASN A 125 -12.45 3.41 -5.88
CA ASN A 125 -12.69 2.25 -6.70
C ASN A 125 -12.13 2.43 -8.12
N TYR A 126 -12.04 1.32 -8.85
CA TYR A 126 -11.49 1.27 -10.19
C TYR A 126 -12.16 2.22 -11.21
N ARG A 127 -13.46 2.56 -11.02
CA ARG A 127 -14.18 3.49 -11.90
C ARG A 127 -13.74 4.93 -11.68
N LYS A 128 -13.33 5.27 -10.46
CA LYS A 128 -12.88 6.61 -10.06
C LYS A 128 -11.37 6.75 -10.22
N CYS A 129 -10.61 5.69 -9.93
CA CYS A 129 -9.15 5.68 -10.02
C CYS A 129 -8.62 4.39 -10.66
N GLY A 130 -8.20 4.46 -11.91
CA GLY A 130 -7.63 3.33 -12.66
C GLY A 130 -6.20 2.93 -12.26
N ASN A 131 -5.59 3.65 -11.32
CA ASN A 131 -4.22 3.37 -10.86
C ASN A 131 -4.16 2.30 -9.76
N HIS A 132 -5.30 1.84 -9.27
CA HIS A 132 -5.39 0.90 -8.15
C HIS A 132 -5.99 -0.45 -8.58
N PRO A 133 -5.19 -1.35 -9.19
CA PRO A 133 -5.70 -2.57 -9.80
C PRO A 133 -6.30 -3.56 -8.80
N ASP A 134 -6.04 -3.42 -7.49
CA ASP A 134 -6.64 -4.28 -6.46
C ASP A 134 -8.11 -3.94 -6.20
N THR A 135 -8.55 -2.74 -6.54
CA THR A 135 -9.94 -2.29 -6.31
C THR A 135 -10.91 -2.80 -7.36
N ASP A 136 -10.42 -3.34 -8.48
CA ASP A 136 -11.23 -4.03 -9.48
C ASP A 136 -11.92 -5.28 -8.91
N LEU A 137 -11.33 -5.93 -7.91
CA LEU A 137 -11.88 -7.16 -7.31
C LEU A 137 -13.16 -6.91 -6.50
N ASP A 138 -13.46 -5.65 -6.17
CA ASP A 138 -14.69 -5.28 -5.48
C ASP A 138 -15.95 -5.55 -6.34
N ARG A 139 -15.82 -5.64 -7.67
CA ARG A 139 -16.95 -5.96 -8.57
C ARG A 139 -17.39 -7.43 -8.56
N VAL A 140 -16.56 -8.31 -8.00
CA VAL A 140 -16.72 -9.77 -8.18
C VAL A 140 -17.65 -10.37 -7.11
N HIS A 141 -18.15 -9.55 -6.17
CA HIS A 141 -19.01 -9.98 -5.06
C HIS A 141 -20.09 -8.96 -4.73
#